data_AF-A0AAQ3S7D8-F1
#
_entry.id   AF-A0AAQ3S7D8-F1
#
_cell.length_a   1.000
_cell.length_b   1.000
_cell.length_c   1.000
_cell.angle_alpha   90.00
_cell.angle_beta   90.00
_cell.angle_gamma   90.00
#
_symmetry.space_group_name_H-M   'P 1'
#
loop_
_entity.id
_entity.type
_entity.pdbx_description
1 polymer ?
#
loop_
_entity_poly.entity_id
_entity_poly.type
_entity_poly.pdbx_seq_one_letter_code
_entity_poly.pdbx_strand_id
1 'polypeptide(L)'
;MGTLKLASRRASFLSRFEITMDLRESISNQTDVALSMTKLLVSKEARDKNFVYSPLSLHVVLSIIAAGSKGPTLDQLLSFLRSKSTDHLNSFASQLVTVVLSDAYPAGGPRLSFADGVWVEQTLPLLPSFKQLVNTDYRATLASVDFQTKVTFPLFPCTQSSIPLSC
;
A
#
# COMPACT_ATOMS: atom_id res chain seq x y z
N MET A 1 8.01 -0.28 43.11
CA MET A 1 8.65 0.25 41.89
C MET A 1 9.10 -0.83 40.89
N GLY A 2 9.55 -2.02 41.32
CA GLY A 2 10.10 -3.05 40.41
C GLY A 2 9.09 -3.87 39.59
N THR A 3 7.91 -4.16 40.14
CA THR A 3 6.86 -4.99 39.50
C THR A 3 6.18 -4.29 38.33
N LEU A 4 5.92 -2.98 38.43
CA LEU A 4 5.36 -2.15 37.35
C LEU A 4 6.30 -2.04 36.14
N LYS A 5 7.61 -1.92 36.36
CA LYS A 5 8.61 -1.90 35.27
C LYS A 5 8.69 -3.24 34.52
N LEU A 6 8.58 -4.35 35.24
CA LEU A 6 8.61 -5.69 34.63
C LEU A 6 7.34 -5.97 33.82
N ALA A 7 6.16 -5.58 34.34
CA ALA A 7 4.89 -5.70 33.62
C ALA A 7 4.86 -4.86 32.33
N SER A 8 5.34 -3.61 32.38
CA SER A 8 5.46 -2.74 31.20
C SER A 8 6.41 -3.31 30.14
N ARG A 9 7.56 -3.84 30.54
CA ARG A 9 8.50 -4.51 29.62
C ARG A 9 7.89 -5.76 28.99
N ARG A 10 7.19 -6.57 29.77
CA ARG A 10 6.49 -7.76 29.27
C ARG A 10 5.38 -7.40 28.29
N ALA A 11 4.58 -6.37 28.57
CA ALA A 11 3.57 -5.87 27.64
C ALA A 11 4.19 -5.35 26.33
N SER A 12 5.29 -4.59 26.41
CA SER A 12 6.01 -4.10 25.22
C SER A 12 6.63 -5.23 24.39
N PHE A 13 7.10 -6.29 25.04
CA PHE A 13 7.65 -7.47 24.37
C PHE A 13 6.56 -8.27 23.66
N LEU A 14 5.43 -8.52 24.34
CA LEU A 14 4.29 -9.24 23.76
C LEU A 14 3.71 -8.48 22.57
N SER A 15 3.51 -7.16 22.70
CA SER A 15 3.05 -6.31 21.59
C SER A 15 4.02 -6.35 20.40
N ARG A 16 5.34 -6.26 20.65
CA ARG A 16 6.34 -6.37 19.58
C ARG A 16 6.34 -7.76 18.93
N PHE A 17 6.18 -8.81 19.72
CA PHE A 17 6.13 -10.18 19.24
C PHE A 17 4.90 -10.43 18.36
N GLU A 18 3.71 -9.98 18.78
CA GLU A 18 2.47 -10.04 17.99
C GLU A 18 2.62 -9.28 16.66
N ILE A 19 3.16 -8.06 16.67
CA ILE A 19 3.44 -7.29 15.45
C ILE A 19 4.38 -8.06 14.50
N THR A 20 5.43 -8.71 15.02
CA THR A 20 6.36 -9.46 14.17
C THR A 20 5.75 -10.73 13.56
N MET A 21 4.83 -11.40 14.27
CA MET A 21 4.12 -12.57 13.75
C MET A 21 3.10 -12.18 12.68
N ASP A 22 2.32 -11.12 12.94
CA ASP A 22 1.33 -10.55 12.02
C ASP A 22 1.97 -10.07 10.71
N LEU A 23 3.15 -9.44 10.80
CA LEU A 23 3.92 -9.02 9.63
C LEU A 23 4.42 -10.20 8.80
N ARG A 24 4.94 -11.26 9.44
CA ARG A 24 5.41 -12.45 8.70
C ARG A 24 4.27 -13.15 7.98
N GLU A 25 3.09 -13.25 8.61
CA GLU A 25 1.88 -13.77 7.97
C GLU A 25 1.49 -12.91 6.76
N SER A 26 1.47 -11.58 6.93
CA SER A 26 1.20 -10.62 5.84
C SER A 26 2.17 -10.77 4.66
N ILE A 27 3.47 -10.91 4.92
CA ILE A 27 4.49 -11.11 3.88
C ILE A 27 4.25 -12.43 3.13
N SER A 28 3.93 -13.51 3.85
CA SER A 28 3.62 -14.80 3.24
C SER A 28 2.38 -14.71 2.35
N ASN A 29 1.32 -14.08 2.86
CA ASN A 29 0.07 -13.88 2.12
C ASN A 29 0.29 -13.03 0.87
N GLN A 30 1.03 -11.92 0.99
CA GLN A 30 1.36 -11.06 -0.13
C GLN A 30 2.18 -11.81 -1.20
N THR A 31 3.12 -12.67 -0.78
CA THR A 31 3.93 -13.48 -1.71
C THR A 31 3.07 -14.47 -2.48
N ASP A 32 2.13 -15.15 -1.82
CA ASP A 32 1.21 -16.09 -2.46
C ASP A 32 0.28 -15.39 -3.47
N VAL A 33 -0.23 -14.21 -3.10
CA VAL A 33 -1.04 -13.37 -4.00
C VAL A 33 -0.19 -12.92 -5.19
N ALA A 34 1.04 -12.48 -4.95
CA ALA A 34 1.98 -12.07 -5.99
C ALA A 34 2.25 -13.20 -7.00
N LEU A 35 2.53 -14.42 -6.54
CA LEU A 35 2.76 -15.57 -7.41
C LEU A 35 1.51 -15.94 -8.22
N SER A 36 0.33 -15.89 -7.58
CA SER A 36 -0.95 -16.15 -8.24
C SER A 36 -1.23 -15.12 -9.34
N MET A 37 -0.98 -13.85 -9.08
CA MET A 37 -1.08 -12.77 -10.06
C MET A 37 -0.04 -12.89 -11.17
N THR A 38 1.21 -13.22 -10.84
CA THR A 38 2.29 -13.41 -11.82
C THR A 38 1.88 -14.50 -12.81
N LYS A 39 1.38 -15.63 -12.31
CA LYS A 39 0.89 -16.73 -13.14
C LYS A 39 -0.22 -16.28 -14.10
N LEU A 40 -1.18 -15.49 -13.60
CA LEU A 40 -2.27 -14.95 -14.41
C LEU A 40 -1.76 -13.99 -15.49
N LEU A 41 -0.91 -13.03 -15.12
CA LEU A 41 -0.41 -12.00 -16.04
C LEU A 41 0.53 -12.60 -17.09
N VAL A 42 1.45 -13.48 -16.68
CA VAL A 42 2.40 -14.12 -17.60
C VAL A 42 1.67 -14.99 -18.62
N SER A 43 0.67 -15.77 -18.20
CA SER A 43 -0.08 -16.65 -19.12
C SER A 43 -0.92 -15.89 -20.16
N LYS A 44 -1.35 -14.67 -19.84
CA LYS A 44 -2.15 -13.80 -20.71
C LYS A 44 -1.30 -12.89 -21.59
N GLU A 45 -0.27 -12.26 -21.03
CA GLU A 45 0.40 -11.10 -21.65
C GLU A 45 1.85 -11.36 -22.07
N ALA A 46 2.52 -12.36 -21.50
CA ALA A 46 3.99 -12.49 -21.58
C ALA A 46 4.50 -13.63 -22.46
N ARG A 47 3.67 -14.17 -23.37
CA ARG A 47 3.99 -15.40 -24.12
C ARG A 47 5.33 -15.39 -24.85
N ASP A 48 5.79 -14.24 -25.34
CA ASP A 48 7.09 -14.07 -26.00
C ASP A 48 7.70 -12.67 -25.77
N LYS A 49 7.41 -12.05 -24.62
CA LYS A 49 7.82 -10.68 -24.31
C LYS A 49 8.42 -10.59 -22.92
N ASN A 50 9.38 -9.68 -22.75
CA ASN A 50 9.82 -9.28 -21.42
C ASN A 50 8.62 -8.69 -20.66
N PHE A 51 8.40 -9.18 -19.44
CA PHE A 51 7.32 -8.75 -18.58
C PHE A 51 7.88 -8.37 -17.21
N VAL A 52 7.56 -7.15 -16.77
CA VAL A 52 7.92 -6.65 -15.45
C VAL A 52 6.70 -5.97 -14.86
N TYR A 53 6.43 -6.25 -13.60
CA TYR A 53 5.45 -5.54 -12.80
C TYR A 53 5.88 -5.60 -11.34
N SER A 54 5.31 -4.73 -10.51
CA SER A 54 5.53 -4.73 -9.06
C SER A 54 4.30 -5.30 -8.35
N PRO A 55 4.37 -6.53 -7.81
CA PRO A 55 3.27 -7.09 -7.03
C PRO A 55 2.95 -6.26 -5.78
N LEU A 56 3.96 -5.63 -5.17
CA LEU A 56 3.77 -4.75 -4.02
C LEU A 56 2.96 -3.51 -4.39
N SER A 57 3.28 -2.85 -5.52
CA SER A 57 2.54 -1.68 -5.98
C SER A 57 1.06 -1.99 -6.21
N LEU A 58 0.76 -3.12 -6.86
CA LEU A 58 -0.62 -3.55 -7.07
C LEU A 58 -1.33 -3.91 -5.75
N HIS A 59 -0.62 -4.55 -4.82
CA HIS A 59 -1.17 -4.85 -3.50
C HIS A 59 -1.57 -3.57 -2.77
N VAL A 60 -0.72 -2.53 -2.80
CA VAL A 60 -1.02 -1.24 -2.14
C VAL A 60 -2.27 -0.59 -2.76
N VAL A 61 -2.37 -0.54 -4.09
CA VAL A 61 -3.56 -0.01 -4.79
C VAL A 61 -4.83 -0.78 -4.40
N LEU A 62 -4.78 -2.11 -4.37
CA LEU A 62 -5.94 -2.92 -3.98
C LEU A 62 -6.33 -2.71 -2.51
N SER A 63 -5.36 -2.50 -1.62
CA SER A 63 -5.61 -2.14 -0.23
C SER A 63 -6.32 -0.78 -0.08
N ILE A 64 -5.93 0.23 -0.88
CA ILE A 64 -6.63 1.53 -0.92
C ILE A 64 -8.09 1.34 -1.36
N ILE A 65 -8.32 0.53 -2.40
CA ILE A 65 -9.68 0.23 -2.89
C ILE A 65 -10.48 -0.50 -1.81
N ALA A 66 -9.87 -1.46 -1.10
CA ALA A 66 -10.53 -2.17 0.00
C ALA A 66 -10.92 -1.20 1.12
N ALA A 67 -10.05 -0.27 1.49
CA ALA A 67 -10.33 0.73 2.52
C ALA A 67 -11.49 1.69 2.15
N GLY A 68 -11.70 1.93 0.85
CA GLY A 68 -12.84 2.71 0.35
C GLY A 68 -14.13 1.90 0.11
N SER A 69 -14.08 0.57 0.27
CA SER A 69 -15.17 -0.37 -0.06
C SER A 69 -15.95 -0.83 1.16
N LYS A 70 -17.15 -1.38 0.95
CA LYS A 70 -17.99 -2.01 1.98
C LYS A 70 -18.74 -3.22 1.40
N GLY A 71 -19.26 -4.08 2.29
CA GLY A 71 -20.10 -5.22 1.91
C GLY A 71 -19.37 -6.20 0.98
N PRO A 72 -20.06 -6.80 -0.01
CA PRO A 72 -19.50 -7.86 -0.85
C PRO A 72 -18.19 -7.48 -1.57
N THR A 73 -18.06 -6.22 -2.01
CA THR A 73 -16.83 -5.73 -2.66
C THR A 73 -15.65 -5.78 -1.71
N LEU A 74 -15.85 -5.37 -0.45
CA LEU A 74 -14.81 -5.45 0.56
C LEU A 74 -14.45 -6.91 0.86
N ASP A 75 -15.44 -7.78 1.01
CA ASP A 75 -15.22 -9.20 1.33
C ASP A 75 -14.40 -9.90 0.23
N GLN A 76 -14.68 -9.60 -1.04
CA GLN A 76 -13.92 -10.11 -2.17
C GLN A 76 -12.46 -9.63 -2.16
N LEU A 77 -12.23 -8.35 -1.85
CA LEU A 77 -10.88 -7.79 -1.79
C LEU A 77 -10.07 -8.36 -0.62
N LEU A 78 -10.69 -8.50 0.56
CA LEU A 78 -10.04 -9.12 1.72
C LEU A 78 -9.70 -10.58 1.46
N SER A 79 -10.61 -11.33 0.84
CA SER A 79 -10.38 -12.72 0.45
C SER A 79 -9.23 -12.83 -0.55
N PHE A 80 -9.22 -11.97 -1.58
CA PHE A 80 -8.17 -11.97 -2.61
C PHE A 80 -6.81 -11.62 -2.01
N LEU A 81 -6.73 -10.57 -1.19
CA LEU A 81 -5.50 -10.13 -0.53
C LEU A 81 -5.11 -11.01 0.67
N ARG A 82 -5.93 -12.01 1.00
CA ARG A 82 -5.77 -12.90 2.16
C ARG A 82 -5.54 -12.12 3.46
N SER A 83 -6.36 -11.08 3.67
CA SER A 83 -6.32 -10.25 4.86
C SER A 83 -7.58 -10.42 5.69
N LYS A 84 -7.43 -10.31 7.02
CA LYS A 84 -8.53 -10.43 8.00
C LYS A 84 -9.40 -9.18 8.05
N SER A 85 -8.83 -8.01 7.76
CA SER A 85 -9.51 -6.72 7.83
C SER A 85 -8.80 -5.65 6.99
N THR A 86 -9.49 -4.52 6.80
CA THR A 86 -8.89 -3.31 6.21
C THR A 86 -7.82 -2.71 7.11
N ASP A 87 -7.98 -2.76 8.44
CA ASP A 87 -6.96 -2.26 9.38
C ASP A 87 -5.63 -3.02 9.25
N HIS A 88 -5.71 -4.34 9.05
CA HIS A 88 -4.54 -5.17 8.79
C HIS A 88 -3.87 -4.79 7.46
N LEU A 89 -4.66 -4.53 6.40
CA LEU A 89 -4.13 -4.03 5.12
C LEU A 89 -3.48 -2.65 5.23
N ASN A 90 -4.12 -1.71 5.95
CA ASN A 90 -3.62 -0.35 6.15
C ASN A 90 -2.30 -0.36 6.94
N SER A 91 -2.24 -1.14 8.03
CA SER A 91 -1.03 -1.31 8.84
C SER A 91 0.12 -1.90 8.03
N PHE A 92 -0.16 -2.96 7.25
CA PHE A 92 0.84 -3.60 6.42
C PHE A 92 1.34 -2.66 5.30
N ALA A 93 0.45 -1.94 4.63
CA ALA A 93 0.81 -0.95 3.61
C ALA A 93 1.68 0.17 4.18
N SER A 94 1.34 0.70 5.36
CA SER A 94 2.15 1.72 6.05
C SER A 94 3.57 1.24 6.33
N GLN A 95 3.74 -0.01 6.76
CA GLN A 95 5.07 -0.60 6.97
C GLN A 95 5.82 -0.82 5.65
N LEU A 96 5.14 -1.28 4.59
CA LEU A 96 5.75 -1.46 3.27
C LEU A 96 6.28 -0.13 2.71
N VAL A 97 5.45 0.91 2.73
CA VAL A 97 5.79 2.22 2.16
C VAL A 97 6.91 2.89 2.97
N THR A 98 6.95 2.71 4.29
CA THR A 98 7.97 3.36 5.14
C THR A 98 9.30 2.61 5.19
N VAL A 99 9.28 1.27 5.16
CA VAL A 99 10.48 0.45 5.33
C VAL A 99 10.97 -0.09 3.99
N VAL A 100 10.12 -0.80 3.27
CA VAL A 100 10.52 -1.58 2.07
C VAL A 100 10.69 -0.68 0.85
N LEU A 101 9.81 0.31 0.69
CA LEU A 101 9.81 1.21 -0.46
C LEU A 101 10.63 2.50 -0.24
N SER A 102 11.39 2.55 0.86
CA SER A 102 12.27 3.66 1.16
C SER A 102 13.52 3.64 0.26
N ASP A 103 14.02 4.82 -0.11
CA ASP A 103 15.24 4.93 -0.90
C ASP A 103 16.46 4.54 -0.04
N ALA A 104 17.08 3.41 -0.38
CA ALA A 104 18.23 2.89 0.33
C ALA A 104 19.56 3.39 -0.28
N TYR A 105 19.52 4.19 -1.36
CA TYR A 105 20.71 4.72 -2.01
C TYR A 105 21.69 5.45 -1.06
N PRO A 106 21.25 6.30 -0.10
CA PRO A 106 22.16 6.95 0.84
C PRO A 106 22.93 5.97 1.75
N ALA A 107 22.41 4.76 1.94
CA ALA A 107 23.04 3.70 2.73
C ALA A 107 23.80 2.67 1.86
N GLY A 108 24.01 2.97 0.57
CA GLY A 108 24.64 2.06 -0.39
C GLY A 108 23.72 0.97 -0.95
N GLY A 109 22.42 1.06 -0.69
CA GLY A 109 21.40 0.17 -1.22
C GLY A 109 20.86 0.60 -2.60
N PRO A 110 19.84 -0.08 -3.11
CA PRO A 110 19.22 0.26 -4.38
C PRO A 110 18.54 1.64 -4.32
N ARG A 111 18.56 2.33 -5.46
CA ARG A 111 17.79 3.56 -5.64
C ARG A 111 16.34 3.22 -5.94
N LEU A 112 15.41 3.68 -5.10
CA LEU A 112 13.99 3.36 -5.22
C LEU A 112 13.14 4.63 -5.10
N SER A 113 12.14 4.74 -5.98
CA SER A 113 11.06 5.71 -5.88
C SER A 113 9.74 5.01 -6.14
N PHE A 114 8.74 5.37 -5.34
CA PHE A 114 7.42 4.78 -5.34
C PHE A 114 6.38 5.90 -5.34
N ALA A 115 5.43 5.82 -6.25
CA ALA A 115 4.41 6.85 -6.45
C ALA A 115 3.03 6.20 -6.61
N ASP A 116 2.15 6.47 -5.66
CA ASP A 116 0.76 6.03 -5.66
C ASP A 116 -0.18 7.22 -5.69
N GLY A 117 -1.20 7.15 -6.54
CA GLY A 117 -2.15 8.23 -6.75
C GLY A 117 -3.54 7.71 -7.05
N VAL A 118 -4.54 8.38 -6.47
CA VAL A 118 -5.96 8.16 -6.71
C VAL A 118 -6.55 9.48 -7.21
N TRP A 119 -7.12 9.46 -8.40
CA TRP A 119 -7.83 10.61 -8.96
C TRP A 119 -9.30 10.27 -9.10
N VAL A 120 -10.15 11.13 -8.54
CA VAL A 120 -11.61 10.93 -8.49
C VAL A 120 -12.29 12.11 -9.16
N GLU A 121 -13.39 11.85 -9.85
CA GLU A 121 -14.18 12.90 -10.49
C GLU A 121 -14.58 13.97 -9.48
N GLN A 122 -14.35 15.24 -9.84
CA GLN A 122 -14.51 16.38 -8.94
C GLN A 122 -15.94 16.58 -8.42
N THR A 123 -16.94 16.10 -9.17
CA THR A 123 -18.34 16.16 -8.75
C THR A 123 -18.70 15.12 -7.70
N LEU A 124 -17.84 14.11 -7.47
CA LEU A 124 -18.09 13.07 -6.47
C LEU A 124 -17.56 13.49 -5.10
N PRO A 125 -18.38 13.41 -4.04
CA PRO A 125 -17.94 13.74 -2.70
C PRO A 125 -16.98 12.69 -2.16
N LEU A 126 -15.84 13.14 -1.64
CA LEU A 126 -14.85 12.30 -0.97
C LEU A 126 -14.93 12.47 0.54
N LEU A 127 -15.04 11.35 1.26
CA LEU A 127 -15.06 11.33 2.73
C LEU A 127 -13.73 11.86 3.29
N PRO A 128 -13.75 12.82 4.23
CA PRO A 128 -12.53 13.36 4.84
C PRO A 128 -11.65 12.29 5.49
N SER A 129 -12.26 11.30 6.15
CA SER A 129 -11.55 10.17 6.77
C SER A 129 -10.81 9.32 5.74
N PHE A 130 -11.39 9.09 4.57
CA PHE A 130 -10.73 8.36 3.48
C PHE A 130 -9.54 9.16 2.94
N LYS A 131 -9.69 10.49 2.77
CA LYS A 131 -8.57 11.35 2.35
C LYS A 131 -7.40 11.29 3.33
N GLN A 132 -7.71 11.34 4.63
CA GLN A 132 -6.70 11.24 5.67
C GLN A 132 -5.98 9.90 5.60
N LEU A 133 -6.72 8.79 5.53
CA LEU A 133 -6.16 7.45 5.45
C LEU A 133 -5.20 7.27 4.26
N VAL A 134 -5.62 7.69 3.06
CA VAL A 134 -4.81 7.57 1.83
C VAL A 134 -3.51 8.39 1.94
N ASN A 135 -3.56 9.57 2.56
CA ASN A 135 -2.39 10.41 2.72
C ASN A 135 -1.45 9.91 3.84
N THR A 136 -1.97 9.34 4.93
CA THR A 136 -1.15 8.92 6.08
C THR A 136 -0.59 7.52 5.91
N ASP A 137 -1.46 6.55 5.70
CA ASP A 137 -1.10 5.13 5.80
C ASP A 137 -0.51 4.62 4.49
N TYR A 138 -0.98 5.19 3.38
CA TYR A 138 -0.53 4.83 2.04
C TYR A 138 0.48 5.81 1.45
N ARG A 139 0.63 7.01 2.06
CA ARG A 139 1.45 8.13 1.53
C ARG A 139 1.17 8.41 0.05
N ALA A 140 -0.08 8.21 -0.36
CA ALA A 140 -0.52 8.34 -1.73
C ALA A 140 -1.21 9.70 -1.94
N THR A 141 -1.12 10.22 -3.17
CA THR A 141 -1.87 11.41 -3.56
C THR A 141 -3.35 11.05 -3.78
N LEU A 142 -4.26 11.85 -3.23
CA LEU A 142 -5.68 11.78 -3.57
C LEU A 142 -6.14 13.14 -4.08
N ALA A 143 -6.61 13.19 -5.33
CA ALA A 143 -6.99 14.43 -5.99
C ALA A 143 -8.38 14.33 -6.64
N SER A 144 -9.11 15.44 -6.61
CA SER A 144 -10.34 15.62 -7.36
C SER A 144 -10.01 16.24 -8.72
N VAL A 145 -10.45 15.60 -9.81
CA VAL A 145 -10.13 16.00 -11.20
C VAL A 145 -11.41 16.11 -12.01
N ASP A 146 -11.44 17.05 -12.94
CA ASP A 146 -12.52 17.21 -13.92
C ASP A 146 -12.34 16.24 -15.09
N PHE A 147 -12.81 15.00 -14.97
CA PHE A 147 -12.77 14.05 -16.08
C PHE A 147 -13.84 14.35 -17.14
N GLN A 148 -14.85 15.15 -16.84
CA GLN A 148 -15.95 15.45 -17.76
C GLN A 148 -15.54 16.47 -18.84
N THR A 149 -14.76 17.47 -18.47
CA THR A 149 -14.45 18.59 -19.37
C THR A 149 -12.95 18.76 -19.66
N LYS A 150 -12.05 18.11 -18.89
CA LYS A 150 -10.59 18.26 -19.06
C LYS A 150 -9.85 16.93 -19.03
N VAL A 151 -9.17 16.58 -20.12
CA VAL A 151 -8.28 15.41 -20.19
C VAL A 151 -6.86 15.80 -19.78
N THR A 152 -6.68 16.44 -18.63
CA THR A 152 -5.35 16.76 -18.10
C THR A 152 -5.23 16.27 -16.66
N PHE A 153 -4.46 15.20 -16.48
CA PHE A 153 -4.17 14.66 -15.16
C PHE A 153 -3.17 15.57 -14.45
N PRO A 154 -3.44 16.03 -13.21
CA PRO A 154 -2.43 16.72 -12.43
C PRO A 154 -1.28 15.74 -12.17
N LEU A 155 -0.10 16.09 -12.68
CA LEU A 155 1.13 15.32 -12.46
C LEU A 155 1.36 15.14 -10.96
N PHE A 156 1.98 14.02 -10.57
CA PHE A 156 2.48 13.83 -9.21
C PHE A 156 3.32 15.05 -8.81
N PRO A 157 3.03 15.72 -7.69
CA PRO A 157 3.87 16.79 -7.21
C PRO A 157 5.30 16.25 -7.06
N CYS A 158 6.29 16.92 -7.66
CA CYS A 158 7.72 16.56 -7.58
C CYS A 158 8.24 16.47 -6.11
N THR A 159 7.43 16.87 -5.11
CA THR A 159 7.71 16.80 -3.67
C THR A 159 7.40 15.45 -3.01
N GLN A 160 6.71 14.51 -3.66
CA GLN A 160 6.43 13.18 -3.10
C GLN A 160 7.42 12.08 -3.54
N SER A 161 8.31 12.39 -4.46
CA SER A 161 9.36 11.47 -4.90
C SER A 161 10.65 11.73 -4.13
N SER A 162 11.24 10.69 -3.53
CA SER A 162 12.61 10.70 -2.96
C SER A 162 13.70 10.95 -4.01
N ILE A 163 13.33 10.96 -5.29
CA ILE A 163 14.17 11.29 -6.42
C ILE A 163 13.62 12.57 -7.07
N PRO A 164 14.43 13.59 -7.40
CA PRO A 164 13.99 14.60 -8.34
C PRO A 164 13.75 13.90 -9.67
N LEU A 165 12.50 13.54 -9.95
CA LEU A 165 12.07 13.29 -11.32
C LEU A 165 12.26 14.61 -12.03
N SER A 166 12.81 14.59 -13.25
CA SER A 166 12.91 15.78 -14.10
C SER A 166 11.50 16.28 -14.43
N CYS A 167 10.94 17.07 -13.51
CA CYS A 167 10.42 18.37 -13.82
C CYS A 167 11.52 19.16 -14.57
#